data_AF-A0A0T6BGM2-F1
#
_entry.id   AF-A0A0T6BGM2-F1
#
_cell.length_a   1.000
_cell.length_b   1.000
_cell.length_c   1.000
_cell.angle_alpha   90.00
_cell.angle_beta   90.00
_cell.angle_gamma   90.00
#
_symmetry.space_group_name_H-M   'P 1'
#
loop_
_entity.id
_entity.type
_entity.pdbx_description
1 polymer ?
#
loop_
_entity_poly.entity_id
_entity_poly.type
_entity_poly.pdbx_seq_one_letter_code
_entity_poly.pdbx_strand_id
1 'polypeptide(L)'
;MALNFKIFEKIRMYFNQKTEAIPMSFVLGFYVSLVVKRWWEQYKLLPWPDTLALFLNAGIPGGDERQRLMRRNIVRYAVLAYVITLQRVSLRVKKRFPTWQHVVDSGKLHVHKD
;
A
#
# COMPACT_ATOMS: atom_id res chain seq x y z
N MET A 1 25.55 -23.35 -45.54
CA MET A 1 25.68 -22.07 -44.80
C MET A 1 24.74 -20.97 -45.33
N ALA A 2 24.68 -20.71 -46.64
CA ALA A 2 23.81 -19.67 -47.23
C ALA A 2 22.29 -19.88 -47.06
N LEU A 3 21.81 -21.13 -46.97
CA LEU A 3 20.38 -21.43 -46.77
C LEU A 3 19.87 -20.95 -45.40
N ASN A 4 20.68 -21.10 -44.35
CA ASN A 4 20.35 -20.66 -42.99
C ASN A 4 20.21 -19.14 -42.91
N PHE A 5 21.02 -18.40 -43.68
CA PHE A 5 20.95 -16.94 -43.75
C PHE A 5 19.64 -16.46 -44.39
N LYS A 6 19.21 -17.08 -45.50
CA LYS A 6 17.93 -16.76 -46.17
C LYS A 6 16.71 -17.06 -45.29
N ILE A 7 16.76 -18.14 -44.50
CA ILE A 7 15.69 -18.49 -43.55
C ILE A 7 15.64 -17.46 -42.42
N PHE A 8 16.79 -17.09 -41.84
CA PHE A 8 16.88 -16.06 -40.81
C PHE A 8 16.34 -14.71 -41.30
N GLU A 9 16.68 -14.31 -42.53
CA GLU A 9 16.23 -13.05 -43.12
C GLU A 9 14.71 -13.02 -43.33
N LYS A 10 14.12 -14.13 -43.80
CA LYS A 10 12.66 -14.28 -43.88
C LYS A 10 11.97 -14.15 -42.51
N ILE A 11 12.55 -14.76 -41.48
CA ILE A 11 12.02 -14.67 -40.11
C ILE A 11 12.09 -13.23 -39.59
N ARG A 12 13.23 -12.55 -39.80
CA ARG A 12 13.40 -11.13 -39.44
C ARG A 12 12.34 -10.24 -40.11
N MET A 13 12.13 -10.41 -41.42
CA MET A 13 11.13 -9.64 -42.15
C MET A 13 9.71 -9.91 -41.68
N TYR A 14 9.39 -11.18 -41.39
CA TYR A 14 8.10 -11.57 -40.82
C TYR A 14 7.82 -10.86 -39.49
N PHE A 15 8.77 -10.83 -38.56
CA PHE A 15 8.60 -10.12 -37.30
C PHE A 15 8.53 -8.60 -37.49
N ASN A 16 9.36 -8.03 -38.37
CA ASN A 16 9.36 -6.59 -38.63
C ASN A 16 8.01 -6.07 -39.15
N GLN A 17 7.35 -6.84 -40.02
CA GLN A 17 5.99 -6.52 -40.52
C GLN A 17 4.90 -6.62 -39.44
N LYS A 18 5.13 -7.37 -38.36
CA LYS A 18 4.14 -7.56 -37.28
C LYS A 18 4.31 -6.57 -36.13
N THR A 19 5.48 -5.94 -36.00
CA THR A 19 5.76 -4.92 -34.97
C THR A 19 4.84 -3.69 -35.09
N GLU A 20 4.44 -3.31 -36.31
CA GLU A 20 3.57 -2.15 -36.56
C GLU A 20 2.07 -2.44 -36.39
N ALA A 21 1.67 -3.72 -36.29
CA ALA A 21 0.26 -4.10 -36.26
C ALA A 21 -0.44 -3.78 -34.93
N ILE A 22 0.31 -3.57 -33.85
CA ILE A 22 -0.24 -3.25 -32.53
C ILE A 22 0.43 -1.97 -32.01
N PRO A 23 -0.32 -0.85 -31.87
CA PRO A 23 0.21 0.36 -31.25
C PRO A 23 0.39 0.13 -29.74
N MET A 24 1.52 -0.47 -29.36
CA MET A 24 1.84 -0.80 -27.97
C MET A 24 1.77 0.42 -27.06
N SER A 25 2.14 1.60 -27.58
CA SER A 25 2.05 2.87 -26.86
C SER A 25 0.62 3.22 -26.43
N PHE A 26 -0.38 2.89 -27.25
CA PHE A 26 -1.79 3.15 -26.91
C PHE A 26 -2.23 2.26 -25.75
N VAL A 27 -2.02 0.95 -25.84
CA VAL A 27 -2.37 -0.01 -24.78
C VAL A 27 -1.63 0.31 -23.48
N LEU A 28 -0.34 0.64 -23.59
CA LEU A 28 0.47 1.05 -22.44
C LEU A 28 -0.08 2.34 -21.80
N GLY A 29 -0.54 3.30 -22.61
CA GLY A 29 -1.18 4.53 -22.13
C GLY A 29 -2.41 4.26 -21.26
N PHE A 30 -3.32 3.38 -21.69
CA PHE A 30 -4.47 3.00 -20.86
C PHE A 30 -4.06 2.24 -19.62
N TYR A 31 -3.14 1.30 -19.75
CA TYR A 31 -2.67 0.50 -18.62
C TYR A 31 -2.03 1.37 -17.54
N VAL A 32 -1.10 2.24 -17.92
CA VAL A 32 -0.42 3.16 -16.99
C VAL A 32 -1.43 4.09 -16.34
N SER A 33 -2.37 4.65 -17.11
CA SER A 33 -3.43 5.52 -16.58
C SER A 33 -4.28 4.81 -15.53
N LEU A 34 -4.64 3.55 -15.77
CA LEU A 34 -5.38 2.72 -14.82
C LEU A 34 -4.55 2.43 -13.55
N VAL A 35 -3.27 2.08 -13.71
CA VAL A 35 -2.37 1.80 -12.57
C VAL A 35 -2.21 3.05 -11.70
N VAL A 36 -1.97 4.22 -12.29
CA VAL A 36 -1.82 5.49 -11.58
C VAL A 36 -3.12 5.85 -10.85
N LYS A 37 -4.27 5.69 -11.50
CA LYS A 37 -5.58 5.91 -10.86
C LYS A 37 -5.77 5.03 -9.62
N ARG A 38 -5.54 3.72 -9.75
CA ARG A 38 -5.68 2.77 -8.62
C ARG A 38 -4.69 3.05 -7.51
N TRP A 39 -3.45 3.41 -7.84
CA TRP A 39 -2.44 3.79 -6.87
C TRP A 39 -2.87 5.02 -6.06
N TRP A 40 -3.37 6.05 -6.73
CA TRP A 40 -3.84 7.26 -6.07
C TRP A 40 -5.07 7.02 -5.20
N GLU A 41 -6.01 6.19 -5.68
CA GLU A 41 -7.17 5.76 -4.89
C GLU A 41 -6.75 5.01 -3.62
N GLN A 42 -5.77 4.11 -3.70
CA GLN A 42 -5.22 3.45 -2.52
C GLN A 42 -4.54 4.42 -1.56
N TYR A 43 -3.78 5.39 -2.07
CA TYR A 43 -3.10 6.40 -1.25
C TYR A 43 -4.10 7.25 -0.45
N LYS A 44 -5.19 7.68 -1.08
CA LYS A 44 -6.24 8.47 -0.41
C LYS A 44 -6.96 7.72 0.70
N LEU A 45 -6.99 6.38 0.64
CA LEU A 45 -7.61 5.55 1.67
C LEU A 45 -6.72 5.34 2.90
N LEU A 46 -5.44 5.76 2.87
CA LEU A 46 -4.58 5.66 4.02
C LEU A 46 -5.12 6.58 5.15
N PRO A 47 -5.49 6.04 6.32
CA PRO A 47 -6.02 6.82 7.42
C PRO A 47 -4.93 7.71 8.02
N TRP A 48 -5.17 9.02 8.01
CA TRP A 48 -4.33 10.00 8.68
C TRP A 48 -4.80 10.19 10.13
N PRO A 49 -3.92 10.11 11.13
CA PRO A 49 -4.29 10.23 12.54
C PRO A 49 -4.73 11.65 12.92
N ASP A 50 -4.38 12.66 12.15
CA ASP A 50 -4.63 14.07 12.42
C ASP A 50 -6.12 14.40 12.52
N THR A 51 -6.91 13.91 11.56
CA THR A 51 -8.37 14.12 11.55
C THR A 51 -9.02 13.48 12.76
N LEU A 52 -8.60 12.26 13.13
CA LEU A 52 -9.09 11.58 14.33
C LEU A 52 -8.71 12.36 15.60
N ALA A 53 -7.47 12.84 15.68
CA ALA A 53 -7.01 13.63 16.82
C ALA A 53 -7.82 14.92 17.00
N LEU A 54 -8.15 15.60 15.89
CA LEU A 54 -9.01 16.78 15.91
C LEU A 54 -10.40 16.47 16.48
N PHE A 55 -11.05 15.41 15.99
CA PHE A 55 -12.35 14.98 16.51
C PHE A 55 -12.30 14.57 17.98
N LEU A 56 -11.22 13.91 18.42
CA LEU A 56 -11.05 13.53 19.82
C LEU A 56 -10.85 14.73 20.74
N ASN A 57 -10.15 15.77 20.28
CA ASN A 57 -9.98 17.01 21.05
C ASN A 57 -11.32 17.75 21.22
N ALA A 58 -12.16 17.76 20.19
CA ALA A 58 -13.49 18.37 20.26
C ALA A 58 -14.50 17.52 21.07
N GLY A 59 -14.48 16.20 20.90
CA GLY A 59 -15.46 15.27 21.50
C GLY A 59 -15.16 14.87 22.95
N ILE A 60 -13.91 14.96 23.39
CA ILE A 60 -13.50 14.70 24.78
C ILE A 60 -12.81 15.97 25.32
N PRO A 61 -13.59 17.01 25.65
CA PRO A 61 -13.04 18.24 26.19
C PRO A 61 -12.49 18.01 27.60
N GLY A 62 -11.48 18.78 27.98
CA GLY A 62 -10.87 18.76 29.31
C GLY A 62 -9.46 18.16 29.37
N GLY A 63 -8.73 18.55 30.43
CA GLY A 63 -7.31 18.29 30.61
C GLY A 63 -6.99 17.21 31.65
N ASP A 64 -8.00 16.61 32.28
CA ASP A 64 -7.79 15.66 33.36
C ASP A 64 -7.06 14.42 32.85
N GLU A 65 -6.33 13.77 33.75
CA GLU A 65 -5.54 12.59 33.42
C GLU A 65 -6.37 11.51 32.73
N ARG A 66 -7.59 11.27 33.22
CA ARG A 66 -8.53 10.31 32.62
C ARG A 66 -8.87 10.66 31.17
N GLN A 67 -9.18 11.92 30.88
CA GLN A 67 -9.56 12.39 29.54
C GLN A 67 -8.36 12.33 28.59
N ARG A 68 -7.17 12.72 29.08
CA ARG A 68 -5.91 12.60 28.34
C ARG A 68 -5.60 11.13 28.00
N LEU A 69 -5.77 10.22 28.95
CA LEU A 69 -5.57 8.78 28.74
C LEU A 69 -6.59 8.21 27.76
N MET A 70 -7.86 8.61 27.83
CA MET A 70 -8.88 8.22 26.85
C MET A 70 -8.50 8.62 25.43
N ARG A 71 -8.16 9.89 25.19
CA ARG A 71 -7.74 10.37 23.85
C ARG A 71 -6.53 9.57 23.33
N ARG A 72 -5.51 9.36 24.16
CA ARG A 72 -4.32 8.55 23.80
C ARG A 72 -4.65 7.10 23.49
N ASN A 73 -5.53 6.47 24.27
CA ASN A 73 -5.92 5.08 24.06
C ASN A 73 -6.71 4.91 22.76
N ILE A 74 -7.62 5.81 22.43
CA ILE A 74 -8.38 5.76 21.18
C ILE A 74 -7.43 5.88 19.97
N VAL A 75 -6.51 6.85 19.98
CA VAL A 75 -5.51 6.99 18.91
C VAL A 75 -4.63 5.74 18.81
N ARG A 76 -4.19 5.18 19.94
CA ARG A 76 -3.39 3.94 19.96
C ARG A 76 -4.14 2.79 19.30
N TYR A 77 -5.43 2.59 19.63
CA TYR A 77 -6.23 1.53 19.02
C TYR A 77 -6.48 1.74 17.53
N ALA A 78 -6.72 2.97 17.09
CA ALA A 78 -6.83 3.28 15.66
C ALA A 78 -5.53 2.96 14.89
N VAL A 79 -4.38 3.37 15.44
CA VAL A 79 -3.07 3.07 14.84
C VAL A 79 -2.78 1.57 14.85
N LEU A 80 -3.17 0.86 15.91
CA LEU A 80 -3.03 -0.59 16.00
C LEU A 80 -3.85 -1.30 14.91
N ALA A 81 -5.13 -0.97 14.77
CA ALA A 81 -5.99 -1.52 13.72
C ALA A 81 -5.39 -1.28 12.32
N TYR A 82 -4.87 -0.07 12.09
CA TYR A 82 -4.20 0.27 10.84
C TYR A 82 -2.95 -0.59 10.56
N VAL A 83 -2.12 -0.83 11.58
CA VAL A 83 -0.91 -1.68 11.46
C VAL A 83 -1.30 -3.11 11.12
N ILE A 84 -2.32 -3.67 11.77
CA ILE A 84 -2.81 -5.03 11.53
C ILE A 84 -3.31 -5.16 10.07
N THR A 85 -4.10 -4.20 9.59
CA THR A 85 -4.56 -4.19 8.19
C THR A 85 -3.38 -4.10 7.23
N LEU A 86 -2.43 -3.18 7.48
CA LEU A 86 -1.25 -3.03 6.62
C LEU A 86 -0.31 -4.23 6.65
N GLN A 87 -0.28 -5.01 7.73
CA GLN A 87 0.51 -6.24 7.80
C GLN A 87 0.06 -7.27 6.76
N ARG A 88 -1.21 -7.25 6.34
CA ARG A 88 -1.78 -8.15 5.33
C ARG A 88 -1.52 -7.66 3.89
N VAL A 89 -1.47 -6.36 3.68
CA VAL A 89 -1.40 -5.73 2.34
C VAL A 89 0.01 -5.28 1.97
N SER A 90 0.80 -4.81 2.94
CA SER A 90 2.13 -4.25 2.75
C SER A 90 3.22 -5.22 3.21
N LEU A 91 4.02 -5.70 2.26
CA LEU A 91 5.18 -6.54 2.54
C LEU A 91 6.18 -5.86 3.48
N ARG A 92 6.33 -4.54 3.38
CA ARG A 92 7.23 -3.77 4.25
C ARG A 92 6.75 -3.78 5.70
N VAL A 93 5.45 -3.62 5.92
CA VAL A 93 4.87 -3.67 7.28
C VAL A 93 4.91 -5.09 7.82
N LYS A 94 4.63 -6.10 6.99
CA LYS A 94 4.79 -7.51 7.36
C LYS A 94 6.22 -7.86 7.78
N LYS A 95 7.24 -7.34 7.09
CA LYS A 95 8.64 -7.53 7.49
C LYS A 95 8.99 -6.84 8.81
N ARG A 96 8.40 -5.67 9.08
CA ARG A 96 8.63 -4.91 10.32
C ARG A 96 7.91 -5.52 11.52
N PHE A 97 6.72 -6.06 11.31
CA PHE A 97 5.92 -6.73 12.34
C PHE A 97 5.56 -8.14 11.84
N PRO A 98 6.46 -9.12 11.90
CA PRO A 98 6.16 -10.47 11.41
C PRO A 98 5.21 -11.24 12.33
N THR A 99 5.32 -11.02 13.64
CA THR A 99 4.52 -11.71 14.66
C THR A 99 3.82 -10.71 15.58
N TRP A 100 2.81 -11.18 16.32
CA TRP A 100 2.12 -10.37 17.33
C TRP A 100 3.06 -9.83 18.41
N GLN A 101 4.10 -10.58 18.76
CA GLN A 101 5.10 -10.14 19.74
C GLN A 101 5.79 -8.85 19.29
N HIS A 102 6.13 -8.71 18.00
CA HIS A 102 6.73 -7.47 17.48
C HIS A 102 5.79 -6.27 17.59
N VAL A 103 4.47 -6.49 17.54
CA VAL A 103 3.47 -5.42 17.72
C VAL A 103 3.38 -5.02 19.20
N VAL A 104 3.41 -6.00 20.11
CA VAL A 104 3.46 -5.79 21.57
C VAL A 104 4.73 -5.03 21.95
N ASP A 105 5.89 -5.50 21.53
CA ASP A 105 7.21 -4.92 21.85
C ASP A 105 7.33 -3.47 21.33
N SER A 106 6.60 -3.12 20.27
CA SER A 106 6.54 -1.75 19.76
C SER A 106 5.68 -0.79 20.58
N GLY A 107 5.10 -1.24 21.70
CA GLY A 107 4.25 -0.45 22.59
C GLY A 107 2.87 -0.12 22.01
N LYS A 108 2.48 -0.79 20.92
CA LYS A 108 1.18 -0.59 20.25
C LYS A 108 0.07 -1.44 20.85
N LEU A 109 0.44 -2.60 21.38
CA LEU A 109 -0.42 -3.51 22.14
C LEU A 109 0.14 -3.65 23.55
N HIS A 110 -0.69 -3.41 24.57
CA HIS A 110 -0.36 -3.82 25.92
C HIS A 110 -1.05 -5.15 26.19
N VAL A 111 -0.28 -6.12 26.68
CA VAL A 111 -0.84 -7.37 27.20
C VAL A 111 -1.34 -7.08 28.61
N HIS A 112 -2.62 -7.36 28.88
CA HIS A 112 -3.12 -7.36 30.25
C HIS A 112 -2.42 -8.51 30.97
N LYS A 113 -1.67 -8.20 32.02
CA LYS A 113 -1.16 -9.21 32.94
C LYS A 113 -2.26 -9.41 33.96
N ASP A 114 -2.89 -10.58 33.91
CA ASP A 114 -3.78 -11.07 34.98
C ASP A 114 -3.01 -11.19 36.31
#